data_AF-A0AAV0SXZ3-F1
#
_entry.id   AF-A0AAV0SXZ3-F1
#
_cell.length_a   1.000
_cell.length_b   1.000
_cell.length_c   1.000
_cell.angle_alpha   90.00
_cell.angle_beta   90.00
_cell.angle_gamma   90.00
#
_symmetry.space_group_name_H-M   'P 1'
#
loop_
_entity.id
_entity.type
_entity.pdbx_description
1 polymer ?
#
loop_
_entity_poly.entity_id
_entity_poly.type
_entity_poly.pdbx_seq_one_letter_code
_entity_poly.pdbx_strand_id
1 'polypeptide(L)'
;MHQPDTGSVWARQLGRDRVRIATQLEYDVELHNVTRFTDIGRLTAYFEKHIAAEFELEDLDTCTPNSWTSNVWKLTVKMAGCPEFLRGIVRIIWYGRTIILKHPNVGRQLQCLHCGNLGHTMARCRYTDAQLHGQGSRVTTEQEVAALEDLATPFTSLAEIKQVAAQRLQLQLDNERKAQEAVAPSAERQQAPMAAV
;
A
#
# COMPACT_ATOMS: atom_id res chain seq x y z
N MET A 1 -23.41 21.95 -1.92
CA MET A 1 -23.94 21.45 -3.20
C MET A 1 -22.76 21.24 -4.12
N HIS A 2 -22.50 20.00 -4.55
CA HIS A 2 -21.45 19.71 -5.53
C HIS A 2 -21.93 20.17 -6.91
N GLN A 3 -21.16 21.06 -7.54
CA GLN A 3 -21.44 21.53 -8.90
C GLN A 3 -20.87 20.51 -9.91
N PRO A 4 -21.60 20.16 -10.98
CA PRO A 4 -21.09 19.27 -12.02
C PRO A 4 -20.05 20.00 -12.88
N ASP A 5 -19.00 19.27 -13.25
CA ASP A 5 -17.74 19.77 -13.78
C ASP A 5 -17.88 20.28 -15.23
N THR A 6 -17.85 21.60 -15.44
CA THR A 6 -17.72 22.22 -16.76
C THR A 6 -16.26 22.28 -17.19
N GLY A 7 -15.69 21.13 -17.59
CA GLY A 7 -14.39 21.05 -18.26
C GLY A 7 -13.17 21.41 -17.39
N SER A 8 -12.06 20.72 -17.62
CA SER A 8 -10.86 20.82 -16.80
C SER A 8 -10.28 22.24 -16.78
N VAL A 9 -10.52 22.95 -15.66
CA VAL A 9 -9.89 24.24 -15.32
C VAL A 9 -8.35 24.11 -15.31
N TRP A 10 -7.84 22.90 -15.10
CA TRP A 10 -6.41 22.56 -15.10
C TRP A 10 -5.73 22.66 -16.47
N ALA A 11 -6.47 22.63 -17.58
CA ALA A 11 -5.90 22.79 -18.92
C ALA A 11 -5.38 24.21 -19.21
N ARG A 12 -5.61 25.18 -18.30
CA ARG A 12 -5.28 26.60 -18.50
C ARG A 12 -4.25 27.15 -17.52
N GLN A 13 -3.77 26.37 -16.55
CA GLN A 13 -2.81 26.86 -15.57
C GLN A 13 -1.36 26.70 -16.04
N LEU A 14 -0.72 27.84 -16.33
CA LEU A 14 0.72 27.96 -16.45
C LEU A 14 1.33 28.14 -15.06
N GLY A 15 2.43 27.44 -14.76
CA GLY A 15 3.18 27.62 -13.53
C GLY A 15 3.81 29.02 -13.43
N ARG A 16 4.28 29.39 -12.23
CA ARG A 16 4.86 30.70 -11.91
C ARG A 16 6.04 31.10 -12.80
N ASP A 17 6.70 30.11 -13.42
CA ASP A 17 7.90 30.28 -14.26
C ASP A 17 7.62 30.15 -15.77
N ARG A 18 6.35 30.20 -16.21
CA ARG A 18 5.90 29.97 -17.62
C ARG A 18 6.25 28.60 -18.20
N VAL A 19 6.75 27.67 -17.38
CA VAL A 19 6.92 26.27 -17.77
C VAL A 19 5.57 25.56 -17.63
N ARG A 20 5.21 24.74 -18.63
CA ARG A 20 4.04 23.85 -18.55
C ARG A 20 4.18 23.01 -17.29
N ILE A 21 3.17 23.03 -16.42
CA ILE A 21 3.08 22.07 -15.31
C ILE A 21 3.23 20.70 -15.98
N ALA A 22 4.29 19.97 -15.63
CA ALA A 22 4.54 18.64 -16.14
C ALA A 22 3.21 17.88 -16.03
N THR A 23 2.77 17.27 -17.13
CA THR A 23 1.58 16.41 -17.16
C THR A 23 1.59 15.61 -15.89
N GLN A 24 0.67 15.89 -14.97
CA GLN A 24 0.56 15.15 -13.73
C GLN A 24 0.23 13.73 -14.19
N LEU A 25 1.20 12.83 -14.15
CA LEU A 25 1.03 11.44 -14.58
C LEU A 25 0.45 10.58 -13.45
N GLU A 26 0.45 11.13 -12.23
CA GLU A 26 0.11 10.41 -11.01
C GLU A 26 -0.85 11.22 -10.13
N TYR A 27 -1.80 10.52 -9.53
CA TYR A 27 -2.80 11.07 -8.63
C TYR A 27 -2.60 10.50 -7.23
N ASP A 28 -2.22 11.38 -6.30
CA ASP A 28 -1.87 11.00 -4.93
C ASP A 28 -3.05 11.21 -3.99
N VAL A 29 -3.36 10.24 -3.14
CA VAL A 29 -4.36 10.38 -2.08
C VAL A 29 -3.72 9.96 -0.75
N GLU A 30 -3.81 10.83 0.26
CA GLU A 30 -3.41 10.45 1.62
C GLU A 30 -4.59 9.77 2.31
N LEU A 31 -4.35 8.59 2.87
CA LEU A 31 -5.30 7.80 3.65
C LEU A 31 -4.95 7.98 5.12
N HIS A 32 -5.83 8.62 5.87
CA HIS A 32 -5.68 8.77 7.32
C HIS A 32 -6.52 7.73 8.08
N ASN A 33 -6.15 7.49 9.34
CA ASN A 33 -6.75 6.50 10.24
C ASN A 33 -6.54 5.04 9.79
N VAL A 34 -5.51 4.78 8.98
CA VAL A 34 -5.10 3.41 8.61
C VAL A 34 -4.31 2.80 9.77
N THR A 35 -5.04 2.23 10.73
CA THR A 35 -4.42 1.65 11.94
C THR A 35 -3.54 0.44 11.62
N ARG A 36 -2.61 0.07 12.53
CA ARG A 36 -1.86 -1.20 12.47
C ARG A 36 -2.70 -2.49 12.36
N PHE A 37 -3.99 -2.39 12.66
CA PHE A 37 -4.94 -3.51 12.58
C PHE A 37 -5.73 -3.51 11.27
N THR A 38 -5.51 -2.50 10.42
CA THR A 38 -6.05 -2.50 9.08
C THR A 38 -5.28 -3.53 8.27
N ASP A 39 -6.01 -4.49 7.74
CA ASP A 39 -5.51 -5.49 6.81
C ASP A 39 -5.13 -4.79 5.49
N ILE A 40 -3.85 -4.45 5.36
CA ILE A 40 -3.34 -3.70 4.21
C ILE A 40 -3.43 -4.53 2.93
N GLY A 41 -3.19 -5.84 2.98
CA GLY A 41 -3.29 -6.69 1.79
C GLY A 41 -4.70 -6.72 1.23
N ARG A 42 -5.72 -6.81 2.09
CA ARG A 42 -7.12 -6.68 1.64
C ARG A 42 -7.50 -5.28 1.21
N LEU A 43 -6.94 -4.24 1.84
CA LEU A 43 -7.16 -2.86 1.39
C LEU A 43 -6.56 -2.64 -0.01
N THR A 44 -5.39 -3.21 -0.28
CA THR A 44 -4.77 -3.22 -1.62
C THR A 44 -5.65 -3.98 -2.62
N ALA A 45 -6.07 -5.20 -2.31
CA ALA A 45 -6.98 -5.97 -3.18
C ALA A 45 -8.31 -5.23 -3.44
N TYR A 46 -8.80 -4.49 -2.45
CA TYR A 46 -10.00 -3.67 -2.59
C TYR A 46 -9.79 -2.54 -3.62
N PHE A 47 -8.64 -1.88 -3.58
CA PHE A 47 -8.29 -0.86 -4.59
C PHE A 47 -8.04 -1.48 -5.95
N GLU A 48 -7.35 -2.61 -6.08
CA GLU A 48 -7.17 -3.33 -7.35
C GLU A 48 -8.49 -3.69 -8.02
N LYS A 49 -9.48 -4.10 -7.23
CA LYS A 49 -10.82 -4.42 -7.73
C LYS A 49 -11.57 -3.21 -8.31
N HIS A 50 -11.28 -2.00 -7.84
CA HIS A 50 -12.08 -0.81 -8.16
C HIS A 50 -11.33 0.28 -8.95
N ILE A 51 -10.01 0.26 -8.95
CA ILE A 51 -9.15 1.21 -9.66
C ILE A 51 -8.52 0.46 -10.83
N ALA A 52 -8.91 0.83 -12.05
CA ALA A 52 -8.43 0.17 -13.27
C ALA A 52 -6.97 0.53 -13.64
N ALA A 53 -6.44 1.61 -13.06
CA ALA A 53 -5.06 2.04 -13.28
C ALA A 53 -4.11 1.37 -12.27
N GLU A 54 -2.85 1.22 -12.67
CA GLU A 54 -1.78 0.82 -11.77
C GLU A 54 -1.67 1.82 -10.61
N PHE A 55 -1.42 1.30 -9.40
CA PHE A 55 -1.22 2.13 -8.22
C PHE A 55 -0.20 1.52 -7.27
N GLU A 56 0.34 2.38 -6.41
CA GLU A 56 1.23 2.01 -5.33
C GLU A 56 0.62 2.48 -4.00
N LEU A 57 0.84 1.71 -2.94
CA LEU A 57 0.42 2.04 -1.59
C LEU A 57 1.65 2.07 -0.68
N GLU A 58 2.01 3.26 -0.18
CA GLU A 58 3.22 3.51 0.61
C GLU A 58 2.85 3.93 2.04
N ASP A 59 3.51 3.34 3.04
CA ASP A 59 3.41 3.78 4.43
C ASP A 59 4.24 5.07 4.61
N LEU A 60 3.59 6.19 4.91
CA LEU A 60 4.28 7.46 5.15
C LEU A 60 4.80 7.60 6.58
N ASP A 61 4.53 6.62 7.44
CA ASP A 61 4.97 6.65 8.83
C ASP A 61 6.42 6.14 8.93
N THR A 62 7.34 7.09 9.06
CA THR A 62 8.69 6.77 9.51
C THR A 62 8.62 6.39 10.98
N CYS A 63 9.00 5.15 11.29
CA CYS A 63 9.16 4.62 12.65
C CYS A 63 10.14 5.51 13.45
N THR A 64 9.63 6.57 14.07
CA THR A 64 10.38 7.37 15.04
C THR A 64 9.93 6.98 16.44
N PRO A 65 10.82 7.05 17.46
CA PRO A 65 10.48 6.69 18.85
C PRO A 65 9.27 7.43 19.42
N ASN A 66 8.82 8.51 18.79
CA ASN A 66 7.70 9.35 19.21
C ASN A 66 6.47 9.25 18.28
N SER A 67 6.53 8.47 17.20
CA SER A 67 5.41 8.25 16.27
C SER A 67 4.67 6.97 16.64
N TRP A 68 3.83 7.03 17.67
CA TRP A 68 3.03 5.88 18.12
C TRP A 68 1.62 5.89 17.53
N THR A 69 1.25 6.92 16.75
CA THR A 69 -0.15 7.19 16.37
C THR A 69 -0.35 7.71 14.96
N SER A 70 0.70 7.98 14.20
CA SER A 70 0.52 8.31 12.80
C SER A 70 0.14 7.02 12.06
N ASN A 71 -0.88 7.12 11.22
CA ASN A 71 -1.58 6.01 10.56
C ASN A 71 -1.90 6.46 9.13
N VAL A 72 -0.89 7.01 8.46
CA VAL A 72 -1.04 7.70 7.18
C VAL A 72 -0.37 6.93 6.06
N TRP A 73 -1.17 6.51 5.10
CA TRP A 73 -0.70 5.83 3.90
C TRP A 73 -0.90 6.72 2.69
N LYS A 74 -0.03 6.59 1.70
CA LYS A 74 -0.15 7.28 0.41
C LYS A 74 -0.56 6.29 -0.66
N LEU A 75 -1.68 6.56 -1.33
CA LEU A 75 -2.11 5.88 -2.53
C LEU A 75 -1.69 6.72 -3.75
N THR A 76 -0.77 6.21 -4.55
CA THR A 76 -0.28 6.86 -5.77
C THR A 76 -0.85 6.11 -6.97
N VAL A 77 -1.81 6.69 -7.69
CA VAL A 77 -2.40 6.07 -8.88
C VAL A 77 -1.74 6.62 -10.13
N LYS A 78 -1.27 5.77 -11.05
CA LYS A 78 -0.60 6.16 -12.31
C LYS A 78 -1.60 6.69 -13.34
N MET A 79 -2.29 7.78 -13.00
CA MET A 79 -3.22 8.48 -13.87
C MET A 79 -3.24 9.99 -13.60
N ALA A 80 -3.64 10.76 -14.62
CA ALA A 80 -3.59 12.22 -14.58
C ALA A 80 -4.70 12.92 -13.77
N GLY A 81 -5.59 12.17 -13.12
CA GLY A 81 -6.74 12.73 -12.42
C GLY A 81 -7.30 11.79 -11.37
N CYS A 82 -8.34 12.22 -10.69
CA CYS A 82 -8.97 11.40 -9.65
C CYS A 82 -9.60 10.14 -10.27
N PRO A 83 -9.26 8.92 -9.78
CA PRO A 83 -9.94 7.70 -10.17
C PRO A 83 -11.45 7.85 -10.00
N GLU A 84 -12.25 7.36 -10.95
CA GLU A 84 -13.72 7.45 -10.89
C GLU A 84 -14.26 6.91 -9.57
N PHE A 85 -13.69 5.80 -9.11
CA PHE A 85 -14.02 5.16 -7.84
C PHE A 85 -13.88 6.07 -6.61
N LEU A 86 -12.88 6.96 -6.60
CA LEU A 86 -12.61 7.85 -5.47
C LEU A 86 -13.26 9.23 -5.66
N ARG A 87 -13.91 9.49 -6.79
CA ARG A 87 -14.45 10.81 -7.09
C ARG A 87 -15.57 11.16 -6.10
N GLY A 88 -15.34 12.23 -5.33
CA GLY A 88 -16.29 12.71 -4.33
C GLY A 88 -16.33 11.87 -3.06
N ILE A 89 -15.48 10.84 -2.93
CA ILE A 89 -15.35 10.03 -1.72
C ILE A 89 -14.31 10.66 -0.81
N VAL A 90 -14.71 11.12 0.37
CA VAL A 90 -13.80 11.67 1.39
C VAL A 90 -13.53 10.70 2.52
N ARG A 91 -14.23 9.56 2.55
CA ARG A 91 -14.07 8.53 3.57
C ARG A 91 -14.50 7.14 3.11
N ILE A 92 -13.81 6.12 3.60
CA ILE A 92 -14.16 4.71 3.44
C ILE A 92 -14.51 4.15 4.83
N ILE A 93 -15.67 3.51 4.96
CA ILE A 93 -16.04 2.78 6.18
C ILE A 93 -15.54 1.34 6.01
N TRP A 94 -14.41 1.05 6.66
CA TRP A 94 -13.70 -0.22 6.64
C TRP A 94 -13.91 -0.96 7.96
N TYR A 95 -14.72 -2.02 7.96
CA TYR A 95 -15.10 -2.77 9.18
C TYR A 95 -15.56 -1.86 10.33
N GLY A 96 -16.46 -0.92 10.04
CA GLY A 96 -16.98 0.04 11.01
C GLY A 96 -15.99 1.14 11.43
N ARG A 97 -14.77 1.16 10.87
CA ARG A 97 -13.79 2.25 11.07
C ARG A 97 -13.77 3.18 9.88
N THR A 98 -13.59 4.47 10.13
CA THR A 98 -13.53 5.47 9.07
C THR A 98 -12.09 5.76 8.66
N ILE A 99 -11.72 5.34 7.45
CA ILE A 99 -10.50 5.79 6.76
C ILE A 99 -10.84 7.09 6.04
N ILE A 100 -10.04 8.13 6.23
CA ILE A 100 -10.29 9.45 5.62
C ILE A 100 -9.40 9.61 4.40
N LEU A 101 -10.01 10.00 3.28
CA LEU A 101 -9.31 10.26 2.02
C LEU A 101 -9.07 11.76 1.88
N LYS A 102 -7.79 12.14 1.84
CA LYS A 102 -7.37 13.50 1.55
C LYS A 102 -6.82 13.55 0.12
N HIS A 103 -7.65 14.12 -0.74
CA HIS A 103 -7.31 14.36 -2.14
C HIS A 103 -6.36 15.55 -2.31
N PRO A 104 -5.59 15.63 -3.42
CA PRO A 104 -4.67 16.74 -3.68
C PRO A 104 -5.37 18.11 -3.71
N ASN A 105 -6.62 18.15 -4.15
CA ASN A 105 -7.41 19.37 -4.26
C ASN A 105 -7.77 19.99 -2.90
N VAL A 106 -7.73 19.20 -1.82
CA VAL A 106 -7.89 19.71 -0.44
C VAL A 106 -6.69 20.58 -0.07
N GLY A 107 -5.51 20.25 -0.59
CA GLY A 107 -4.27 20.97 -0.35
C GLY A 107 -3.99 21.17 1.14
N ARG A 108 -3.92 22.44 1.57
CA ARG A 108 -3.66 22.83 2.97
C ARG A 108 -4.92 23.08 3.79
N GLN A 109 -6.10 22.80 3.23
CA GLN A 109 -7.35 23.00 3.96
C GLN A 109 -7.47 22.02 5.12
N LEU A 110 -8.09 22.48 6.20
CA LEU A 110 -8.35 21.66 7.37
C LEU A 110 -9.46 20.65 7.06
N GLN A 111 -9.08 19.38 6.93
CA GLN A 111 -10.01 18.26 6.82
C GLN A 111 -10.20 17.58 8.18
N CYS A 112 -11.45 17.32 8.53
CA CYS A 112 -11.79 16.64 9.77
C CYS A 112 -11.46 15.15 9.67
N LEU A 113 -10.59 14.65 10.56
CA LEU A 113 -10.20 13.23 10.58
C LEU A 113 -11.28 12.29 11.16
N HIS A 114 -12.46 12.79 11.50
CA HIS A 114 -13.61 11.96 11.90
C HIS A 114 -14.63 11.79 10.76
N CYS A 115 -15.01 12.87 10.06
CA CYS A 115 -16.04 12.83 9.01
C CYS A 115 -15.53 13.11 7.59
N GLY A 116 -14.28 13.51 7.42
CA GLY A 116 -13.66 13.79 6.12
C GLY A 116 -14.06 15.12 5.48
N ASN A 117 -14.97 15.88 6.10
CA ASN A 117 -15.38 17.19 5.60
C ASN A 117 -14.43 18.31 6.04
N LEU A 118 -14.44 19.40 5.28
CA LEU A 118 -13.59 20.55 5.51
C LEU A 118 -14.18 21.53 6.54
N GLY A 119 -13.31 22.37 7.10
CA GLY A 119 -13.72 23.57 7.84
C GLY A 119 -13.93 23.38 9.34
N HIS A 120 -13.64 22.21 9.90
CA HIS A 120 -13.69 21.97 11.35
C HIS A 120 -12.69 20.92 11.80
N THR A 121 -12.33 20.97 13.09
CA THR A 121 -11.50 19.96 13.75
C THR A 121 -12.34 18.80 14.26
N MET A 122 -11.72 17.66 14.56
CA MET A 122 -12.40 16.50 15.17
C MET A 122 -13.19 16.87 16.43
N ALA A 123 -12.61 17.69 17.32
CA ALA A 123 -13.26 18.12 18.57
C ALA A 123 -14.55 18.92 18.37
N ARG A 124 -14.75 19.50 17.17
CA ARG A 124 -15.96 20.25 16.80
C ARG A 124 -16.88 19.46 15.86
N CYS A 125 -16.54 18.21 15.56
CA CYS A 125 -17.35 17.39 14.68
C CYS A 125 -18.64 16.98 15.39
N ARG A 126 -19.78 17.14 14.70
CA ARG A 126 -21.11 16.74 15.18
C ARG A 126 -21.76 15.70 14.27
N TYR A 127 -20.96 15.03 13.45
CA TYR A 127 -21.47 13.96 12.58
C TYR A 127 -21.86 12.77 13.44
N THR A 128 -23.04 12.25 13.18
CA THR A 128 -23.52 10.98 13.74
C THR A 128 -23.03 9.81 12.87
N ASP A 129 -23.00 8.60 13.43
CA ASP A 129 -22.59 7.41 12.67
C ASP A 129 -23.45 7.21 11.41
N ALA A 130 -24.76 7.43 11.50
CA ALA A 130 -25.65 7.39 10.34
C ALA A 130 -25.27 8.40 9.25
N GLN A 131 -24.84 9.60 9.63
CA GLN A 131 -24.39 10.63 8.68
C GLN A 131 -23.02 10.30 8.09
N LEU A 132 -22.16 9.57 8.81
CA LEU A 132 -20.88 9.09 8.26
C LEU A 132 -21.12 8.15 7.07
N HIS A 133 -22.19 7.35 7.06
CA HIS A 133 -22.57 6.48 5.94
C HIS A 133 -23.27 7.23 4.79
N GLY A 134 -23.43 8.56 4.90
CA GLY A 134 -24.06 9.39 3.88
C GLY A 134 -23.12 9.79 2.73
N GLN A 135 -23.40 10.94 2.12
CA GLN A 135 -22.69 11.44 0.94
C GLN A 135 -21.17 11.55 1.16
N GLY A 136 -20.41 11.11 0.14
CA GLY A 136 -18.95 11.11 0.16
C GLY A 136 -18.35 10.01 1.03
N SER A 137 -19.15 9.04 1.43
CA SER A 137 -18.67 7.79 2.03
C SER A 137 -18.75 6.64 1.05
N ARG A 138 -17.81 5.71 1.18
CA ARG A 138 -17.88 4.39 0.58
C ARG A 138 -17.89 3.37 1.71
N VAL A 139 -18.98 2.62 1.85
CA VAL A 139 -19.11 1.59 2.88
C VAL A 139 -18.65 0.28 2.26
N THR A 140 -17.63 -0.34 2.86
CA THR A 140 -17.20 -1.67 2.44
C THR A 140 -17.93 -2.69 3.29
N THR A 141 -18.67 -3.59 2.65
CA THR A 141 -19.41 -4.64 3.36
C THR A 141 -18.48 -5.76 3.79
N GLU A 142 -18.78 -6.46 4.89
CA GLU A 142 -17.98 -7.61 5.34
C GLU A 142 -17.88 -8.70 4.26
N GLN A 143 -18.95 -8.89 3.48
CA GLN A 143 -18.98 -9.86 2.38
C GLN A 143 -18.02 -9.46 1.25
N GLU A 144 -17.96 -8.17 0.91
CA GLU A 144 -17.02 -7.68 -0.11
C GLU A 144 -15.58 -7.88 0.33
N VAL A 145 -15.25 -7.64 1.61
CA VAL A 145 -13.88 -7.79 2.11
C VAL A 145 -13.51 -9.26 2.32
N ALA A 146 -14.44 -10.10 2.79
CA ALA A 146 -14.21 -11.53 2.97
C ALA A 146 -13.92 -12.25 1.64
N ALA A 147 -14.43 -11.73 0.52
CA ALA A 147 -14.15 -12.22 -0.82
C ALA A 147 -12.80 -11.75 -1.38
N LEU A 148 -12.09 -10.84 -0.70
CA LEU A 148 -10.77 -10.38 -1.12
C LEU A 148 -9.68 -11.28 -0.52
N GLU A 149 -8.77 -11.70 -1.38
CA GLU A 149 -7.55 -12.37 -0.95
C GLU A 149 -6.61 -11.36 -0.26
N ASP A 150 -5.98 -11.79 0.84
CA ASP A 150 -5.01 -10.97 1.55
C ASP A 150 -3.65 -11.04 0.82
N LEU A 151 -3.41 -10.04 -0.04
CA LEU A 151 -2.19 -9.91 -0.83
C LEU A 151 -0.92 -9.68 0.02
N ALA A 152 -1.04 -9.42 1.33
CA ALA A 152 0.09 -9.28 2.23
C ALA A 152 0.53 -10.62 2.86
N THR A 153 -0.21 -11.71 2.64
CA THR A 153 0.21 -13.05 3.08
C THR A 153 1.05 -13.73 2.00
N PRO A 154 2.38 -13.91 2.20
CA PRO A 154 3.26 -14.50 1.18
C PRO A 154 3.06 -16.01 1.02
N PHE A 155 2.30 -16.65 1.91
CA PHE A 155 2.02 -18.08 1.86
C PHE A 155 0.51 -18.31 1.99
N THR A 156 -0.03 -19.06 1.05
CA THR A 156 -1.47 -19.38 0.94
C THR A 156 -1.88 -20.52 1.87
N SER A 157 -0.92 -21.29 2.39
CA SER A 157 -1.20 -22.40 3.33
C SER A 157 -0.01 -22.81 4.20
N LEU A 158 -0.30 -23.50 5.30
CA LEU A 158 0.71 -24.18 6.12
C LEU A 158 1.47 -25.27 5.36
N ALA A 159 0.83 -25.91 4.38
CA ALA A 159 1.46 -26.91 3.53
C ALA A 159 2.55 -26.26 2.66
N GLU A 160 2.26 -25.09 2.09
CA GLU A 160 3.21 -24.30 1.32
C GLU A 160 4.39 -23.83 2.18
N ILE A 161 4.14 -23.37 3.40
CA ILE A 161 5.21 -23.03 4.35
C ILE A 161 6.14 -24.23 4.60
N LYS A 162 5.57 -25.41 4.84
CA LYS A 162 6.36 -26.65 5.04
C LYS A 162 7.18 -26.99 3.80
N GLN A 163 6.61 -26.84 2.62
CA GLN A 163 7.27 -27.16 1.35
C GLN A 163 8.44 -26.20 1.06
N VAL A 164 8.23 -24.88 1.21
CA VAL A 164 9.28 -23.87 1.03
C VAL A 164 10.38 -24.04 2.07
N ALA A 165 10.03 -24.34 3.33
CA ALA A 165 11.01 -24.61 4.38
C ALA A 165 11.86 -25.87 4.07
N ALA A 166 11.22 -26.94 3.61
CA ALA A 166 11.92 -28.17 3.21
C ALA A 166 12.86 -27.94 2.02
N GLN A 167 12.42 -27.18 1.03
CA GLN A 167 13.24 -26.82 -0.14
C GLN A 167 14.45 -25.98 0.26
N ARG A 168 14.28 -25.03 1.19
CA ARG A 168 15.37 -24.21 1.73
C ARG A 168 16.39 -25.05 2.52
N LEU A 169 15.93 -26.03 3.30
CA LEU A 169 16.80 -26.95 4.03
C LEU A 169 17.63 -27.81 3.06
N GLN A 170 17.02 -28.32 1.99
CA GLN A 170 17.75 -29.07 0.95
C GLN A 170 18.84 -28.23 0.30
N LEU A 171 18.55 -26.98 -0.06
CA LEU A 171 19.54 -26.07 -0.63
C LEU A 171 20.71 -25.80 0.34
N GLN A 172 20.43 -25.69 1.65
CA GLN A 172 21.48 -25.55 2.66
C GLN A 172 22.37 -26.79 2.74
N LEU A 173 21.78 -27.98 2.81
CA LEU A 173 22.51 -29.24 2.84
C LEU A 173 23.36 -29.45 1.58
N ASP A 174 22.83 -29.11 0.40
CA ASP A 174 23.57 -29.19 -0.86
C ASP A 174 24.73 -28.19 -0.91
N ASN A 175 24.56 -26.99 -0.35
CA ASN A 175 25.62 -26.00 -0.25
C ASN A 175 26.71 -26.42 0.74
N GLU A 176 26.34 -27.00 1.89
CA GLU A 176 27.27 -27.56 2.86
C GLU A 176 28.07 -28.72 2.26
N ARG A 177 27.41 -29.63 1.52
CA ARG A 177 28.08 -30.72 0.80
C ARG A 177 29.08 -30.18 -0.21
N LYS A 178 28.68 -29.22 -1.05
CA LYS A 178 29.59 -28.58 -2.03
C LYS A 178 30.75 -27.86 -1.35
N ALA A 179 30.52 -27.21 -0.21
CA ALA A 179 31.57 -26.56 0.56
C ALA A 179 32.55 -27.58 1.14
N GLN A 180 32.07 -28.73 1.63
CA GLN A 180 32.92 -29.82 2.11
C GLN A 180 33.74 -30.46 0.99
N GLU A 181 33.13 -30.70 -0.17
CA GLU A 181 33.82 -31.21 -1.37
C GLU A 181 34.91 -30.25 -1.86
N ALA A 182 34.68 -28.92 -1.79
CA ALA A 182 35.66 -27.92 -2.18
C ALA A 182 36.87 -27.80 -1.23
N VAL A 183 36.73 -28.27 0.02
CA VAL A 183 37.79 -28.22 1.05
C VAL A 183 38.48 -29.58 1.22
N ALA A 184 37.94 -30.65 0.64
CA ALA A 184 38.53 -31.98 0.70
C ALA A 184 39.87 -32.04 -0.09
N PRO A 185 40.98 -32.50 0.53
CA PRO A 185 42.27 -32.56 -0.15
C PRO A 185 42.25 -33.62 -1.27
N SER A 186 42.68 -33.24 -2.47
CA SER A 186 42.76 -34.15 -3.64
C SER A 186 43.76 -35.27 -3.37
N ALA A 187 43.26 -36.50 -3.27
CA ALA A 187 44.04 -37.72 -3.00
C ALA A 187 44.85 -38.23 -4.23
N GLU A 188 45.50 -37.35 -5.00
CA GLU A 188 46.26 -37.72 -6.21
C GLU A 188 47.72 -37.20 -6.22
N ARG A 189 48.33 -36.95 -5.06
CA ARG A 189 49.75 -36.56 -4.97
C ARG A 189 50.69 -37.51 -4.24
N GLN A 190 50.30 -38.76 -4.04
CA GLN A 190 51.19 -39.76 -3.44
C GLN A 190 51.21 -41.06 -4.24
N GLN A 191 52.03 -41.09 -5.29
CA GLN A 191 52.75 -42.28 -5.74
C GLN A 191 53.79 -41.87 -6.80
N ALA A 192 54.99 -41.55 -6.35
CA ALA A 192 56.20 -41.62 -7.18
C ALA A 192 57.06 -42.76 -6.59
N PRO A 193 57.39 -43.81 -7.35
CA PRO A 193 58.20 -44.89 -6.82
C PRO A 193 59.67 -44.48 -6.72
N MET A 194 60.29 -44.84 -5.59
CA MET A 194 61.74 -44.91 -5.43
C MET A 194 62.33 -45.86 -6.49
N ALA A 195 63.18 -45.34 -7.37
CA ALA A 195 64.10 -46.16 -8.15
C ALA A 195 65.49 -46.10 -7.49
N ALA A 196 65.96 -47.27 -7.07
CA ALA A 196 67.32 -47.51 -6.60
C ALA A 196 68.27 -47.63 -7.80
N VAL A 197 69.40 -46.89 -7.78
CA VAL A 197 70.78 -47.34 -8.07
C VAL A 197 71.74 -46.42 -7.33
#